data_AF-A0A7W9AUR9-F1
#
_entry.id   AF-A0A7W9AUR9-F1
#
_cell.length_a   1.000
_cell.length_b   1.000
_cell.length_c   1.000
_cell.angle_alpha   90.00
_cell.angle_beta   90.00
_cell.angle_gamma   90.00
#
_symmetry.space_group_name_H-M   'P 1'
#
loop_
_entity.id
_entity.type
_entity.pdbx_description
1 polymer ?
#
loop_
_entity_poly.entity_id
_entity_poly.type
_entity_poly.pdbx_seq_one_letter_code
_entity_poly.pdbx_strand_id
1 'polypeptide(L)'
;MAKRAGAGSLNCRLTFQRREQISDEWGGTRGEWVDQFTVPGRLEPRYGSNSESLMAARMQSMQPYNLTIRGSTAARQVTASWRAYDARAGKTGDKPNRVFGIKTVVNPDERNAYLEMLVVEGEET
;
A
#
# COMPACT_ATOMS: atom_id res chain seq x y z
N MET A 1 16.56 8.83 -18.54
CA MET A 1 16.10 10.00 -17.74
C MET A 1 16.20 9.62 -16.26
N ALA A 2 17.05 10.29 -15.49
CA ALA A 2 17.18 10.06 -14.05
C ALA A 2 15.85 10.44 -13.37
N LYS A 3 15.08 9.43 -12.96
CA LYS A 3 13.70 9.60 -12.51
C LYS A 3 13.72 10.21 -11.11
N ARG A 4 13.54 11.54 -11.07
CA ARG A 4 13.52 12.42 -9.89
C ARG A 4 13.15 11.66 -8.61
N ALA A 5 14.15 11.41 -7.78
CA ALA A 5 14.05 10.87 -6.42
C ALA A 5 14.18 12.01 -5.40
N GLY A 6 13.46 13.12 -5.65
CA GLY A 6 13.44 14.30 -4.78
C GLY A 6 12.22 14.31 -3.86
N ALA A 7 12.29 15.07 -2.75
CA ALA A 7 11.18 15.24 -1.80
C ALA A 7 9.84 15.68 -2.46
N GLY A 8 9.90 16.34 -3.63
CA GLY A 8 8.74 16.70 -4.45
C GLY A 8 8.16 15.58 -5.31
N SER A 9 8.60 14.33 -5.16
CA SER A 9 8.05 13.15 -5.87
C SER A 9 7.14 12.28 -5.00
N LEU A 10 7.04 12.59 -3.70
CA LEU A 10 6.11 11.96 -2.76
C LEU A 10 4.78 12.73 -2.79
N ASN A 11 3.96 12.48 -3.80
CA ASN A 11 2.71 13.22 -4.04
C ASN A 11 1.51 12.68 -3.25
N CYS A 12 1.64 11.51 -2.62
CA CYS A 12 0.57 10.86 -1.89
C CYS A 12 0.96 10.67 -0.43
N ARG A 13 -0.05 10.66 0.45
CA ARG A 13 0.14 10.33 1.87
C ARG A 13 -0.64 9.06 2.12
N LEU A 14 0.05 7.99 2.46
CA LEU A 14 -0.56 6.68 2.61
C LEU A 14 -0.50 6.25 4.07
N THR A 15 -1.63 5.79 4.57
CA THR A 15 -1.74 5.18 5.89
C THR A 15 -1.80 3.68 5.74
N PHE A 16 -0.90 3.00 6.43
CA PHE A 16 -0.82 1.55 6.47
C PHE A 16 -1.64 1.03 7.64
N GLN A 17 -2.47 0.04 7.36
CA GLN A 17 -3.28 -0.64 8.35
C GLN A 17 -2.94 -2.12 8.37
N ARG A 18 -2.88 -2.69 9.57
CA ARG A 18 -2.80 -4.14 9.76
C ARG A 18 -4.14 -4.66 10.23
N ARG A 19 -4.44 -5.91 9.90
CA ARG A 19 -5.59 -6.61 10.45
C ARG A 19 -5.22 -7.10 11.84
N GLU A 20 -5.90 -6.58 12.85
CA GLU A 20 -5.74 -6.99 14.24
C GLU A 20 -7.01 -7.70 14.71
N GLN A 21 -6.79 -8.78 15.44
CA GLN A 21 -7.86 -9.58 16.00
C GLN A 21 -8.18 -9.02 17.38
N ILE A 22 -9.21 -8.18 17.47
CA ILE A 22 -9.65 -7.61 18.74
C ILE A 22 -10.69 -8.56 19.32
N SER A 23 -10.39 -9.10 20.50
CA SER A 23 -11.33 -9.85 21.31
C SER A 23 -12.23 -8.88 22.05
N ASP A 24 -13.51 -8.93 21.75
CA ASP A 24 -14.53 -8.19 22.48
C ASP A 24 -14.82 -8.87 23.82
N GLU A 25 -15.22 -8.09 24.84
CA GLU A 25 -15.46 -8.60 26.20
C GLU A 25 -16.57 -9.67 26.26
N TRP A 26 -17.40 -9.79 25.22
CA TRP A 26 -18.43 -10.82 25.07
C TRP A 26 -17.99 -12.06 24.26
N GLY A 27 -16.69 -12.27 24.06
CA GLY A 27 -16.15 -13.47 23.39
C GLY A 27 -16.30 -13.48 21.87
N GLY A 28 -16.76 -12.38 21.28
CA GLY A 28 -16.72 -12.15 19.85
C GLY A 28 -15.32 -11.74 19.42
N THR A 29 -14.80 -12.33 18.34
CA THR A 29 -13.56 -11.89 17.74
C THR A 29 -13.87 -11.11 16.48
N ARG A 30 -13.49 -9.82 16.41
CA ARG A 30 -13.57 -9.02 15.18
C ARG A 30 -12.18 -8.73 14.65
N GLY A 31 -12.01 -8.92 13.35
CA GLY A 31 -10.81 -8.48 12.63
C GLY A 31 -10.98 -7.02 12.24
N GLU A 32 -10.35 -6.11 12.98
CA GLU A 32 -10.38 -4.68 12.70
C GLU A 32 -9.08 -4.23 12.02
N TRP A 33 -9.19 -3.22 11.17
CA TRP A 33 -8.04 -2.63 10.50
C TRP A 33 -7.49 -1.47 11.31
N VAL A 34 -6.43 -1.75 12.07
CA VAL A 34 -5.77 -0.76 12.93
C VAL A 34 -4.73 0.00 12.13
N ASP A 35 -4.80 1.34 12.15
CA ASP A 35 -3.75 2.17 11.57
C ASP A 35 -2.44 2.04 12.36
N GLN A 36 -1.37 1.80 11.62
CA GLN A 36 -0.04 1.58 12.19
C GLN A 36 0.82 2.82 12.01
N PHE A 37 0.90 3.32 10.78
CA PHE A 37 1.67 4.52 10.50
C PHE A 37 1.21 5.17 9.20
N THR A 38 1.50 6.46 9.09
CA THR A 38 1.22 7.25 7.89
C THR A 38 2.51 7.82 7.34
N VAL A 39 2.82 7.52 6.07
CA VAL A 39 4.03 7.99 5.40
C VAL A 39 3.73 8.64 4.05
N PRO A 40 4.53 9.63 3.65
CA PRO A 40 4.51 10.13 2.29
C PRO A 40 5.11 9.07 1.34
N GLY A 41 4.42 8.82 0.24
CA GLY A 41 4.79 7.81 -0.75
C GLY A 41 4.66 8.35 -2.17
N ARG A 42 5.33 7.66 -3.09
CA ARG A 42 5.14 7.86 -4.52
C ARG A 42 4.31 6.72 -5.07
N LEU A 43 3.18 7.04 -5.67
CA LEU A 43 2.28 6.09 -6.29
C LEU A 43 2.36 6.26 -7.82
N GLU A 44 2.87 5.25 -8.52
CA GLU A 44 2.98 5.25 -9.98
C GLU A 44 2.01 4.21 -10.56
N PRO A 45 0.98 4.62 -11.33
CA PRO A 45 0.13 3.67 -12.03
C PRO A 45 0.97 2.88 -13.04
N ARG A 46 0.88 1.55 -13.00
CA ARG A 46 1.48 0.70 -14.04
C ARG A 46 0.54 0.66 -15.25
N TYR A 47 0.54 1.74 -16.04
CA TYR A 47 -0.21 1.80 -17.29
C TYR A 47 0.67 1.33 -18.47
N GLY A 48 0.67 0.01 -18.72
CA GLY A 48 1.02 -0.57 -20.03
C GLY A 48 2.50 -0.86 -20.36
N SER A 49 2.67 -1.97 -21.08
CA SER A 49 3.77 -2.30 -22.01
C SER A 49 5.11 -2.86 -21.48
N ASN A 50 5.13 -3.72 -20.46
CA ASN A 50 6.05 -4.87 -20.36
C ASN A 50 5.94 -5.51 -18.99
N SER A 51 5.28 -6.67 -18.89
CA SER A 51 5.56 -7.71 -17.89
C SER A 51 4.37 -8.67 -17.86
N GLU A 52 4.63 -9.95 -18.09
CA GLU A 52 3.68 -11.06 -18.06
C GLU A 52 2.89 -11.11 -16.73
N SER A 53 3.41 -10.52 -15.66
CA SER A 53 2.75 -10.36 -14.35
C SER A 53 1.53 -9.41 -14.35
N LEU A 54 1.36 -8.55 -15.37
CA LEU A 54 0.21 -7.63 -15.48
C LEU A 54 -1.04 -8.28 -16.07
N MET A 55 -0.92 -9.46 -16.69
CA MET A 55 -2.06 -10.15 -17.31
C MET A 55 -3.04 -10.71 -16.27
N ALA A 56 -2.55 -11.16 -15.11
CA ALA A 56 -3.40 -11.65 -14.02
C ALA A 56 -4.26 -10.54 -13.37
N ALA A 57 -3.71 -9.33 -13.19
CA ALA A 57 -4.44 -8.21 -12.60
C ALA A 57 -5.53 -7.66 -13.52
N ARG A 58 -5.32 -7.73 -14.85
CA ARG A 58 -6.33 -7.38 -15.85
C ARG A 58 -7.53 -8.32 -15.87
N MET A 59 -7.34 -9.60 -15.50
CA MET A 59 -8.46 -10.55 -15.36
C MET A 59 -9.41 -10.20 -14.21
N GLN A 60 -9.01 -9.32 -13.29
CA GLN A 60 -9.84 -8.88 -12.16
C GLN A 60 -10.33 -7.43 -12.27
N SER A 61 -10.08 -6.72 -13.38
CA SER A 61 -10.41 -5.30 -13.54
C SER A 61 -9.82 -4.40 -12.44
N MET A 62 -8.74 -4.83 -11.77
CA MET A 62 -8.09 -4.04 -10.73
C MET A 62 -6.83 -3.40 -11.27
N GLN A 63 -6.61 -2.12 -10.94
CA GLN A 63 -5.46 -1.36 -11.42
C GLN A 63 -4.27 -1.56 -10.47
N PRO A 64 -3.15 -2.18 -10.93
CA PRO A 64 -1.94 -2.26 -10.14
C PRO A 64 -1.15 -0.94 -10.17
N TYR A 65 -0.60 -0.59 -9.02
CA TYR A 65 0.23 0.59 -8.79
C TYR A 65 1.55 0.17 -8.16
N ASN A 66 2.63 0.85 -8.57
CA ASN A 66 3.91 0.76 -7.89
C ASN A 66 3.93 1.82 -6.78
N LEU A 67 4.07 1.38 -5.53
CA LEU A 67 4.17 2.26 -4.39
C LEU A 67 5.60 2.23 -3.85
N THR A 68 6.30 3.36 -3.96
CA THR A 68 7.62 3.56 -3.39
C THR A 68 7.53 4.43 -2.14
N ILE A 69 8.03 3.93 -1.01
CA ILE A 69 8.11 4.65 0.28
C ILE A 69 9.55 4.73 0.76
N ARG A 70 9.86 5.70 1.62
CA ARG A 70 11.17 5.77 2.27
C ARG A 70 11.34 4.61 3.24
N GLY A 71 12.56 4.08 3.30
CA GLY A 71 12.93 3.08 4.28
C GLY A 71 12.88 3.62 5.70
N SER A 72 11.93 3.12 6.48
CA SER A 72 11.79 3.39 7.91
C SER A 72 11.55 2.07 8.64
N THR A 73 11.82 2.02 9.94
CA THR A 73 11.62 0.81 10.75
C THR A 73 10.18 0.30 10.67
N ALA A 74 9.19 1.20 10.57
CA ALA A 74 7.79 0.85 10.39
C ALA A 74 7.48 0.27 9.00
N ALA A 75 8.05 0.87 7.95
CA ALA A 75 7.90 0.40 6.56
C ALA A 75 8.42 -1.04 6.37
N ARG A 76 9.44 -1.44 7.13
CA ARG A 76 10.01 -2.79 7.10
C ARG A 76 9.09 -3.86 7.68
N GLN A 77 8.11 -3.48 8.50
CA GLN A 77 7.13 -4.41 9.08
C GLN A 77 5.93 -4.66 8.16
N VAL A 78 5.85 -3.92 7.05
CA VAL A 78 4.77 -4.07 6.09
C VAL A 78 4.87 -5.44 5.42
N THR A 79 3.77 -6.16 5.42
CA THR A 79 3.64 -7.48 4.79
C THR A 79 2.47 -7.49 3.82
N ALA A 80 2.33 -8.55 3.00
CA ALA A 80 1.21 -8.69 2.07
C ALA A 80 -0.16 -8.84 2.76
N SER A 81 -0.20 -9.11 4.06
CA SER A 81 -1.45 -9.14 4.85
C SER A 81 -1.93 -7.75 5.28
N TRP A 82 -1.19 -6.70 4.96
CA TRP A 82 -1.52 -5.32 5.30
C TRP A 82 -2.20 -4.63 4.12
N ARG A 83 -2.96 -3.59 4.43
CA ARG A 83 -3.54 -2.70 3.41
C ARG A 83 -3.04 -1.28 3.60
N ALA A 84 -2.97 -0.52 2.52
CA ALA A 84 -2.69 0.90 2.56
C ALA A 84 -3.90 1.68 2.05
N TYR A 85 -4.16 2.87 2.57
CA TYR A 85 -5.15 3.78 2.00
C TYR A 85 -4.57 5.18 1.82
N ASP A 86 -5.08 5.91 0.83
CA ASP A 86 -4.65 7.29 0.63
C ASP A 86 -5.33 8.21 1.65
N ALA A 87 -4.54 8.77 2.56
CA ALA A 87 -4.99 9.68 3.59
C ALA A 87 -5.43 11.05 3.03
N ARG A 88 -5.02 11.43 1.82
CA ARG A 88 -5.45 12.68 1.18
C ARG A 88 -6.85 12.56 0.57
N ALA A 89 -7.20 11.39 0.03
CA ALA A 89 -8.53 11.09 -0.47
C ALA A 89 -9.58 11.03 0.65
N GLY A 90 -9.15 10.85 1.90
CA GLY A 90 -10.03 10.81 3.07
C GLY A 90 -10.82 9.52 3.21
N LYS A 91 -11.72 9.51 4.18
CA LYS A 91 -12.64 8.40 4.47
C LYS A 91 -14.07 8.89 4.29
N THR A 92 -14.94 8.04 3.74
CA THR A 92 -16.39 8.25 3.75
C THR A 92 -16.99 7.30 4.79
N GLY A 93 -17.39 7.85 5.94
CA GLY A 93 -17.71 7.05 7.12
C GLY A 93 -16.50 6.26 7.63
N ASP A 94 -16.67 4.95 7.82
CA ASP A 94 -15.62 4.02 8.27
C ASP A 94 -14.68 3.57 7.13
N LYS A 95 -15.10 3.74 5.87
CA LYS A 95 -14.38 3.20 4.71
C LYS A 95 -13.44 4.24 4.09
N PRO A 96 -12.16 3.91 3.86
CA PRO A 96 -11.28 4.77 3.08
C PRO A 96 -11.78 4.88 1.63
N ASN A 97 -11.79 6.09 1.07
CA ASN A 97 -12.23 6.33 -0.30
C ASN A 97 -11.32 5.66 -1.34
N ARG A 98 -10.04 5.47 -0.97
CA ARG A 98 -9.02 4.91 -1.85
C ARG A 98 -8.13 3.95 -1.09
N VAL A 99 -8.37 2.66 -1.26
CA VAL A 99 -7.66 1.56 -0.60
C VAL A 99 -6.82 0.78 -1.61
N PHE A 100 -5.68 0.29 -1.14
CA PHE A 100 -4.71 -0.49 -1.89
C PHE A 100 -4.32 -1.73 -1.09
N GLY A 101 -4.60 -2.91 -1.65
CA GLY A 101 -4.11 -4.18 -1.12
C GLY A 101 -2.65 -4.39 -1.50
N ILE A 102 -1.83 -4.87 -0.57
CA ILE A 102 -0.39 -5.06 -0.79
C ILE A 102 -0.16 -6.48 -1.32
N LYS A 103 0.35 -6.61 -2.54
CA LYS A 103 0.61 -7.92 -3.17
C LYS A 103 2.00 -8.44 -2.91
N THR A 104 2.99 -7.56 -3.03
CA THR A 104 4.39 -7.90 -2.79
C THR A 104 5.15 -6.69 -2.29
N VAL A 105 6.13 -6.93 -1.43
CA VAL A 105 7.04 -5.92 -0.89
C VAL A 105 8.44 -6.34 -1.31
N VAL A 106 9.14 -5.44 -2.00
CA VAL A 106 10.49 -5.65 -2.51
C VAL A 106 11.40 -4.54 -1.96
N ASN A 107 12.63 -4.91 -1.63
CA ASN A 107 13.69 -3.97 -1.26
C ASN A 107 14.69 -3.88 -2.42
N PRO A 108 14.41 -3.10 -3.48
CA PRO A 108 15.23 -3.10 -4.70
C PRO A 108 16.61 -2.47 -4.52
N ASP A 109 16.81 -1.71 -3.45
CA ASP A 109 18.03 -0.90 -3.23
C ASP A 109 19.09 -1.61 -2.38
N GLU A 110 18.73 -2.71 -1.68
CA GLU A 110 19.55 -3.47 -0.70
C GLU A 110 20.17 -2.64 0.46
N ARG A 111 20.28 -1.32 0.31
CA ARG A 111 20.72 -0.33 1.30
C ARG A 111 19.58 0.21 2.15
N ASN A 112 18.36 -0.30 1.96
CA ASN A 112 17.16 0.03 2.73
C ASN A 112 16.79 1.52 2.68
N ALA A 113 17.19 2.26 1.65
CA ALA A 113 16.84 3.68 1.55
C ALA A 113 15.38 3.87 1.08
N TYR A 114 14.88 2.95 0.25
CA TYR A 114 13.52 2.95 -0.29
C TYR A 114 12.97 1.53 -0.37
N LEU A 115 11.69 1.37 -0.03
CA LEU A 115 10.95 0.13 -0.25
C LEU A 115 10.01 0.36 -1.43
N GLU A 116 9.90 -0.64 -2.30
CA GLU A 116 8.97 -0.65 -3.41
C GLU A 116 7.98 -1.80 -3.25
N MET A 117 6.71 -1.50 -3.45
CA MET A 117 5.64 -2.46 -3.25
C MET A 117 4.73 -2.44 -4.46
N LEU A 118 4.25 -3.62 -4.85
CA LEU A 118 3.14 -3.73 -5.77
C LEU A 118 1.85 -3.67 -4.96
N VAL A 119 1.04 -2.66 -5.23
CA VAL A 119 -0.26 -2.50 -4.58
C VAL A 119 -1.37 -2.48 -5.61
N VAL A 120 -2.55 -2.98 -5.27
CA VAL A 120 -3.70 -3.09 -6.17
C VAL A 120 -4.84 -2.27 -5.60
N GLU A 121 -5.32 -1.30 -6.38
CA GLU A 121 -6.42 -0.43 -5.97
C GLU A 121 -7.76 -1.18 -6.00
N GLY A 122 -8.56 -0.99 -4.95
CA GLY A 122 -9.87 -1.63 -4.81
C GLY A 122 -9.83 -3.04 -4.23
N GLU A 123 -8.64 -3.57 -3.91
CA GLU A 123 -8.52 -4.84 -3.22
C GLU A 123 -8.45 -4.64 -1.70
N GLU A 124 -9.50 -5.09 -1.01
CA GLU A 124 -9.56 -5.21 0.45
C GLU A 124 -9.00 -6.58 0.86
N THR A 125 -7.70 -6.83 0.63
CA THR A 125 -7.07 -8.10 1.08
C THR A 125 -7.05 -8.24 2.59
#